data_AF-A0A1H3GMG2-F1
#
_entry.id   AF-A0A1H3GMG2-F1
#
_cell.length_a   1.000
_cell.length_b   1.000
_cell.length_c   1.000
_cell.angle_alpha   90.00
_cell.angle_beta   90.00
_cell.angle_gamma   90.00
#
_symmetry.space_group_name_H-M   'P 1'
#
loop_
_entity.id
_entity.type
_entity.pdbx_description
1 polymer ?
#
loop_
_entity_poly.entity_id
_entity_poly.type
_entity_poly.pdbx_seq_one_letter_code
_entity_poly.pdbx_strand_id
1 'polypeptide(L)'
;MDTTPSVDVADLSPLAWRLLRVAAGYEQRTVEQEVDDILQAHISMLESGTRGLSELRRQELFRLYAAELDDEQVEAIAAHF
;
A
#
# COMPACT_ATOMS: atom_id res chain seq x y z
N MET A 1 -5.55 -13.87 14.35
CA MET A 1 -5.92 -12.48 14.67
C MET A 1 -5.09 -11.64 13.74
N ASP A 2 -5.73 -11.10 12.69
CA ASP A 2 -5.10 -10.10 11.82
C ASP A 2 -4.78 -8.89 12.69
N THR A 3 -3.51 -8.75 13.04
CA THR A 3 -3.04 -7.58 13.77
C THR A 3 -2.43 -6.68 12.72
N THR A 4 -3.26 -6.11 11.85
CA THR A 4 -2.76 -5.12 10.88
C THR A 4 -2.14 -3.98 11.70
N PRO A 5 -0.89 -3.58 11.42
CA PRO A 5 -0.23 -2.51 12.17
C PRO A 5 -1.07 -1.24 12.16
N SER A 6 -1.01 -0.48 13.26
CA SER A 6 -1.82 0.73 13.54
C SER A 6 -1.41 1.94 12.69
N VAL A 7 -1.11 1.73 11.41
CA VAL A 7 -0.75 2.78 10.47
C VAL A 7 -2.02 3.41 9.89
N ASP A 8 -2.11 4.73 9.99
CA ASP A 8 -3.14 5.48 9.27
C ASP A 8 -2.76 5.59 7.78
N VAL A 9 -3.50 4.88 6.94
CA VAL A 9 -3.29 4.89 5.48
C VAL A 9 -3.56 6.25 4.83
N ALA A 10 -4.23 7.17 5.55
CA ALA A 10 -4.45 8.53 5.10
C ALA A 10 -3.15 9.35 5.09
N ASP A 11 -2.23 9.03 5.99
CA ASP A 11 -0.98 9.76 6.22
C ASP A 11 0.21 9.23 5.39
N LEU A 12 0.05 8.04 4.79
CA LEU A 12 1.09 7.43 3.96
C LEU A 12 1.39 8.26 2.71
N SER A 13 2.66 8.63 2.54
CA SER A 13 3.14 9.35 1.38
C SER A 13 3.13 8.48 0.11
N PRO A 14 3.14 9.07 -1.10
CA PRO A 14 3.28 8.31 -2.35
C PRO A 14 4.53 7.42 -2.40
N LEU A 15 5.61 7.84 -1.72
CA LEU A 15 6.83 7.05 -1.62
C LEU A 15 6.65 5.87 -0.67
N ALA A 16 6.03 6.08 0.49
CA ALA A 16 5.71 5.00 1.42
C ALA A 16 4.86 3.91 0.75
N TRP A 17 3.84 4.29 -0.02
CA TRP A 17 3.03 3.35 -0.82
C TRP A 17 3.87 2.51 -1.77
N ARG A 18 4.81 3.13 -2.48
CA ARG A 18 5.70 2.41 -3.40
C ARG A 18 6.62 1.45 -2.65
N LEU A 19 7.18 1.89 -1.52
CA LEU A 19 8.09 1.09 -0.72
C LEU A 19 7.38 -0.12 -0.11
N LEU A 20 6.18 0.05 0.44
CA LEU A 20 5.35 -1.05 0.94
C LEU A 20 5.11 -2.08 -0.15
N ARG A 21 4.66 -1.65 -1.35
CA ARG A 21 4.41 -2.56 -2.47
C ARG A 21 5.65 -3.35 -2.87
N VAL A 22 6.79 -2.67 -3.02
CA VAL A 22 8.05 -3.29 -3.46
C VAL A 22 8.61 -4.22 -2.39
N ALA A 23 8.56 -3.83 -1.12
CA ALA A 23 9.00 -4.66 -0.01
C ALA A 23 8.14 -5.93 0.10
N ALA A 24 6.82 -5.81 -0.12
CA ALA A 24 5.88 -6.93 -0.19
C ALA A 24 6.03 -7.78 -1.46
N GLY A 25 6.99 -7.47 -2.36
CA GLY A 25 7.27 -8.28 -3.54
C GLY A 25 6.30 -8.11 -4.71
N TYR A 26 5.39 -7.13 -4.66
CA TYR A 26 4.41 -6.90 -5.71
C TYR A 26 4.93 -5.96 -6.81
N GLU A 27 4.64 -6.28 -8.06
CA GLU A 27 4.68 -5.33 -9.18
C GLU A 27 3.35 -4.60 -9.28
N GLN A 28 3.31 -3.40 -9.87
CA GLN A 28 2.04 -2.67 -10.02
C GLN A 28 0.97 -3.46 -10.79
N ARG A 29 1.39 -4.32 -11.74
CA ARG A 29 0.49 -5.13 -12.56
C ARG A 29 -0.02 -6.36 -11.81
N THR A 30 0.77 -6.94 -10.91
CA THR A 30 0.32 -8.11 -10.15
C THR A 30 -0.74 -7.73 -9.12
N VAL A 31 -0.70 -6.49 -8.60
CA VAL A 31 -1.74 -5.96 -7.70
C VAL A 31 -3.15 -5.99 -8.32
N GLU A 32 -3.27 -5.80 -9.65
CA GLU A 32 -4.57 -5.89 -10.34
C GLU A 32 -5.23 -7.27 -10.24
N GLN A 33 -4.43 -8.31 -9.99
CA GLN A 33 -4.91 -9.70 -9.88
C GLN A 33 -5.35 -10.03 -8.44
N GLU A 34 -4.87 -9.27 -7.47
CA GLU A 34 -5.09 -9.50 -6.04
C GLU A 34 -6.19 -8.62 -5.46
N VAL A 35 -6.45 -7.45 -6.04
CA VAL A 35 -7.49 -6.51 -5.56
C VAL A 35 -8.43 -6.10 -6.68
N ASP A 36 -9.68 -6.55 -6.57
CA ASP A 36 -10.74 -6.22 -7.50
C ASP A 36 -10.91 -4.70 -7.66
N ASP A 37 -11.16 -4.26 -8.90
CA ASP A 37 -11.33 -2.86 -9.32
C ASP A 37 -10.11 -1.94 -9.09
N ILE A 38 -8.95 -2.48 -8.69
CA ILE A 38 -7.70 -1.71 -8.65
C ILE A 38 -6.86 -2.04 -9.88
N LEU A 39 -6.72 -1.05 -10.75
CA LEU A 39 -5.85 -1.13 -11.93
C LEU A 39 -4.45 -0.61 -11.61
N GLN A 40 -3.46 -1.02 -12.39
CA GLN A 40 -2.08 -0.58 -12.40
C GLN A 40 -2.01 0.95 -12.50
N ALA A 41 -2.89 1.54 -13.30
CA ALA A 41 -3.01 2.99 -13.42
C ALA A 41 -3.37 3.67 -12.08
N HIS A 42 -4.22 3.04 -11.25
CA HIS A 42 -4.53 3.54 -9.91
C HIS A 42 -3.29 3.50 -9.00
N ILE A 43 -2.51 2.42 -9.04
CA ILE A 43 -1.26 2.30 -8.28
C ILE A 43 -0.24 3.36 -8.73
N SER A 44 -0.08 3.54 -10.04
CA SER A 44 0.81 4.56 -10.59
C SER A 44 0.41 5.98 -10.16
N MET A 45 -0.89 6.29 -10.16
CA MET A 45 -1.38 7.59 -9.68
C MET A 45 -1.19 7.78 -8.17
N LEU A 46 -1.41 6.74 -7.36
CA LEU A 46 -1.17 6.75 -5.91
C LEU A 46 0.31 7.01 -5.61
N GLU A 47 1.21 6.27 -6.25
CA GLU A 47 2.67 6.36 -6.02
C GLU A 47 3.33 7.60 -6.63
N SER A 48 2.61 8.34 -7.48
CA SER A 48 3.06 9.63 -8.02
C SER A 48 2.41 10.84 -7.35
N GLY A 49 1.42 10.62 -6.47
CA GLY A 49 0.70 11.68 -5.77
C GLY A 49 -0.24 12.50 -6.66
N THR A 50 -0.60 12.02 -7.86
CA THR A 50 -1.41 12.78 -8.83
C THR A 50 -2.91 12.64 -8.64
N ARG A 51 -3.40 11.48 -8.17
CA ARG A 51 -4.81 11.28 -7.79
C ARG A 51 -4.92 10.17 -6.76
N GLY A 52 -5.61 10.46 -5.67
CA GLY A 52 -5.80 9.50 -4.57
C GLY A 52 -6.87 8.45 -4.86
N LEU A 53 -6.63 7.24 -4.37
CA LEU A 53 -7.65 6.23 -4.16
C LEU A 53 -8.59 6.64 -3.01
N SER A 54 -9.80 6.08 -2.98
CA SER A 54 -10.64 6.20 -1.80
C SER A 54 -9.96 5.56 -0.59
N GLU A 55 -10.33 5.99 0.61
CA GLU A 55 -9.77 5.44 1.85
C GLU A 55 -9.96 3.92 1.95
N LEU A 56 -11.15 3.41 1.62
CA LEU A 56 -11.43 1.97 1.60
C LEU A 56 -10.45 1.20 0.71
N ARG A 57 -10.17 1.71 -0.51
CA ARG A 57 -9.24 1.07 -1.44
C ARG A 57 -7.79 1.17 -0.97
N ARG A 58 -7.42 2.26 -0.29
CA ARG A 58 -6.12 2.36 0.39
C ARG A 58 -6.01 1.31 1.51
N GLN A 59 -7.04 1.12 2.33
CA GLN A 59 -7.02 0.10 3.38
C GLN A 59 -6.94 -1.33 2.83
N GLU A 60 -7.59 -1.62 1.70
CA GLU A 60 -7.46 -2.91 1.00
C GLU A 60 -6.03 -3.15 0.50
N LEU A 61 -5.43 -2.16 -0.19
CA LEU A 61 -4.04 -2.26 -0.63
C LEU A 61 -3.04 -2.37 0.51
N PHE A 62 -3.25 -1.60 1.58
CA PHE A 62 -2.39 -1.67 2.74
C PHE A 62 -2.41 -3.05 3.38
N ARG A 63 -3.60 -3.65 3.53
CA ARG A 63 -3.74 -5.01 4.05
C ARG A 63 -3.06 -6.04 3.15
N LEU A 64 -3.17 -5.91 1.82
CA LEU A 64 -2.46 -6.78 0.89
C LEU A 64 -0.94 -6.70 1.10
N TYR A 65 -0.37 -5.49 1.16
CA TYR A 65 1.08 -5.34 1.32
C TYR A 65 1.56 -5.74 2.72
N ALA A 66 0.84 -5.35 3.76
CA ALA A 66 1.20 -5.67 5.15
C ALA A 66 1.12 -7.17 5.45
N ALA A 67 0.33 -7.95 4.71
CA ALA A 67 0.28 -9.41 4.88
C ALA A 67 1.61 -10.11 4.53
N GLU A 68 2.43 -9.49 3.69
CA GLU A 68 3.73 -10.02 3.25
C GLU A 68 4.93 -9.41 4.01
N LEU A 69 4.66 -8.52 4.97
CA LEU A 69 5.67 -7.77 5.71
C LEU A 69 5.54 -8.04 7.21
N ASP A 70 6.64 -7.87 7.94
CA ASP A 70 6.56 -7.80 9.40
C ASP A 70 6.15 -6.38 9.87
N ASP A 71 5.63 -6.29 11.10
CA ASP A 71 5.14 -5.03 11.66
C ASP A 71 6.25 -3.97 11.73
N GLU A 72 7.51 -4.36 11.97
CA GLU A 72 8.65 -3.44 12.06
C GLU A 72 8.96 -2.79 10.70
N GLN A 73 8.92 -3.57 9.61
CA GLN A 73 9.06 -3.07 8.24
C GLN A 73 7.95 -2.09 7.89
N VAL A 74 6.70 -2.44 8.22
CA VAL A 74 5.54 -1.59 7.93
C VAL A 74 5.62 -0.27 8.70
N GLU A 75 5.91 -0.33 10.00
CA GLU A 75 6.08 0.85 10.86
C GLU A 75 7.26 1.71 10.38
N ALA A 76 8.40 1.11 10.06
CA ALA A 76 9.57 1.84 9.58
C ALA A 76 9.29 2.57 8.25
N ILE A 77 8.60 1.92 7.31
CA ILE A 77 8.25 2.56 6.04
C ILE A 77 7.25 3.71 6.28
N ALA A 78 6.23 3.49 7.11
CA ALA A 78 5.21 4.49 7.39
C ALA A 78 5.73 5.71 8.16
N ALA A 79 6.70 5.52 9.07
CA ALA A 79 7.21 6.59 9.92
C ALA A 79 8.30 7.44 9.26
N HIS A 80 9.03 6.88 8.28
CA HIS A 80 10.23 7.53 7.73
C HIS A 80 10.09 8.09 6.30
N PHE A 81 9.00 7.80 5.60
CA PHE A 81 8.80 8.19 4.20
C PHE A 81 7.43 8.81 3.95
#